data_AF-A0A821YEZ0-F1
#
_entry.id   AF-A0A821YEZ0-F1
#
_cell.length_a   1.000
_cell.length_b   1.000
_cell.length_c   1.000
_cell.angle_alpha   90.00
_cell.angle_beta   90.00
_cell.angle_gamma   90.00
#
_symmetry.space_group_name_H-M   'P 1'
#
loop_
_entity.id
_entity.type
_entity.pdbx_description
1 polymer ?
#
loop_
_entity_poly.entity_id
_entity_poly.type
_entity_poly.pdbx_seq_one_letter_code
_entity_poly.pdbx_strand_id
1 'polypeptide(L)' 'VRNVTTARHPNYQQMVTEAIKALDSRTGSSRSKILNHIKVTYGIEGGKSSNVRVI' A
#
# COMPACT_ATOMS: atom_id res chain seq x y z
N VAL A 1 25.52 10.60 -11.19
CA VAL A 1 24.78 9.32 -11.30
C VAL A 1 23.82 9.26 -10.12
N ARG A 2 22.50 9.14 -10.32
CA ARG A 2 21.55 9.09 -9.19
C ARG A 2 21.63 7.71 -8.55
N ASN A 3 21.96 7.63 -7.26
CA ASN A 3 21.85 6.39 -6.48
C ASN A 3 20.37 6.01 -6.37
N VAL A 4 19.92 5.11 -7.24
CA VAL A 4 18.62 4.42 -7.08
C VAL A 4 18.81 3.39 -5.98
N THR A 5 18.50 3.79 -4.73
CA THR A 5 18.19 2.82 -3.69
C THR A 5 17.03 1.99 -4.22
N THR A 6 17.31 0.73 -4.59
CA THR A 6 16.29 -0.23 -5.01
C THR A 6 15.40 -0.49 -3.81
N ALA A 7 14.34 0.32 -3.67
CA ALA A 7 13.29 0.06 -2.72
C ALA A 7 12.77 -1.35 -2.99
N ARG A 8 12.62 -2.15 -1.93
CA ARG A 8 12.17 -3.54 -2.02
C ARG A 8 10.72 -3.68 -2.53
N HIS A 9 10.03 -2.55 -2.67
CA HIS A 9 8.66 -2.45 -3.15
C HIS A 9 8.53 -1.28 -4.16
N PRO A 10 7.55 -1.34 -5.08
CA PRO A 10 7.26 -0.24 -6.00
C PRO A 10 6.69 0.98 -5.27
N ASN A 11 6.38 2.04 -6.02
CA ASN A 11 5.75 3.23 -5.44
C ASN A 11 4.38 2.88 -4.82
N TYR A 12 4.04 3.48 -3.68
CA TYR A 12 2.76 3.26 -2.99
C TYR A 12 1.54 3.46 -3.90
N GLN A 13 1.57 4.42 -4.84
CA GLN A 13 0.49 4.59 -5.82
C GLN A 13 0.30 3.36 -6.72
N GLN A 14 1.41 2.74 -7.15
CA GLN A 14 1.38 1.52 -7.96
C GLN A 14 0.87 0.35 -7.12
N MET A 15 1.38 0.21 -5.89
CA MET A 15 0.95 -0.84 -4.96
C MET A 15 -0.55 -0.79 -4.67
N VAL A 16 -1.13 0.41 -4.50
CA VAL A 16 -2.58 0.58 -4.32
C VAL A 16 -3.35 0.20 -5.57
N THR A 17 -2.87 0.61 -6.75
CA THR A 17 -3.53 0.29 -8.02
C THR A 17 -3.55 -1.21 -8.27
N GLU A 18 -2.42 -1.88 -8.03
CA GLU A 18 -2.32 -3.33 -8.13
C GLU A 18 -3.19 -4.04 -7.10
N ALA A 19 -3.22 -3.55 -5.85
CA ALA A 19 -4.08 -4.11 -4.82
C ALA A 19 -5.58 -4.00 -5.19
N ILE A 20 -6.01 -2.88 -5.77
CA ILE A 20 -7.39 -2.70 -6.22
C ILE A 20 -7.72 -3.70 -7.34
N LYS A 21 -6.82 -3.86 -8.32
CA LYS A 21 -6.97 -4.84 -9.41
C LYS A 21 -6.98 -6.28 -8.91
N ALA A 22 -6.12 -6.61 -7.95
CA ALA A 22 -5.97 -7.95 -7.41
C ALA A 22 -7.14 -8.37 -6.51
N LEU A 23 -7.71 -7.43 -5.76
CA LEU A 23 -8.84 -7.71 -4.86
C LEU A 23 -10.19 -7.80 -5.58
N ASP A 24 -10.27 -7.30 -6.82
CA ASP A 24 -11.40 -7.43 -7.76
C ASP A 24 -12.81 -7.45 -7.12
N SER A 25 -13.07 -6.45 -6.28
CA SER A 25 -14.35 -6.32 -5.59
C SER A 25 -15.27 -5.40 -6.39
N ARG A 26 -16.51 -5.83 -6.61
CA ARG A 26 -17.52 -5.12 -7.43
C ARG A 26 -17.82 -3.69 -6.97
N THR A 27 -17.63 -3.38 -5.69
CA THR A 27 -17.78 -2.03 -5.10
C THR A 27 -16.45 -1.39 -4.72
N GLY A 28 -15.34 -1.97 -5.18
CA GLY A 28 -13.99 -1.63 -4.74
C GLY A 28 -13.63 -2.29 -3.41
N SER A 29 -12.40 -2.02 -2.97
CA SER A 29 -11.84 -2.57 -1.73
C SER A 29 -11.66 -1.47 -0.70
N SER A 30 -12.04 -1.77 0.55
CA SER A 30 -11.82 -0.84 1.66
C SER A 30 -10.34 -0.56 1.85
N ARG A 31 -10.03 0.62 2.42
CA ARG A 31 -8.65 1.01 2.77
C ARG A 31 -7.94 -0.04 3.62
N SER A 32 -8.65 -0.69 4.55
CA SER A 32 -8.11 -1.76 5.40
C SER A 32 -7.72 -3.00 4.60
N LYS A 33 -8.52 -3.42 3.62
CA LYS A 33 -8.22 -4.56 2.74
C LYS A 33 -7.03 -4.26 1.82
N ILE A 34 -6.99 -3.07 1.22
CA ILE A 34 -5.86 -2.62 0.39
C ILE A 34 -4.57 -2.59 1.20
N LEU A 35 -4.61 -2.02 2.40
CA LEU A 35 -3.46 -1.99 3.30
C LEU A 35 -2.97 -3.40 3.63
N ASN A 36 -3.88 -4.31 3.99
CA ASN A 36 -3.51 -5.69 4.30
C ASN A 36 -2.86 -6.39 3.10
N HIS A 37 -3.46 -6.27 1.91
CA HIS A 37 -2.91 -6.84 0.69
C HIS A 37 -1.50 -6.33 0.39
N ILE A 38 -1.28 -5.02 0.52
CA ILE A 38 0.03 -4.39 0.33
C ILE A 38 1.06 -4.92 1.33
N LYS A 39 0.71 -5.02 2.61
CA LYS A 39 1.61 -5.52 3.66
C LYS A 39 2.04 -6.96 3.39
N VAL A 40 1.09 -7.83 3.05
CA VAL A 40 1.35 -9.25 2.77
C VAL A 40 2.19 -9.42 1.49
N THR A 41 1.85 -8.68 0.43
CA THR A 41 2.50 -8.82 -0.88
C THR A 41 3.93 -8.28 -0.89
N TYR A 42 4.16 -7.14 -0.23
CA TYR A 42 5.44 -6.43 -0.26
C TYR A 42 6.27 -6.57 1.02
N GLY A 43 5.76 -7.30 2.03
CA GLY A 43 6.41 -7.48 3.31
C GLY A 43 6.62 -6.16 4.07
N ILE A 44 5.73 -5.19 3.88
CA ILE A 44 5.84 -3.88 4.54
C ILE A 44 5.23 -3.98 5.94
N GLU A 45 6.09 -3.92 6.94
CA GLU A 45 5.69 -3.71 8.33
C GLU A 45 5.14 -2.29 8.45
N GLY A 46 3.84 -2.15 8.72
CA GLY A 46 3.19 -0.84 8.77
C GLY A 46 3.78 0.01 9.88
N GLY A 47 4.48 1.09 9.51
CA GLY A 47 4.87 2.15 10.44
C GLY A 47 3.65 2.58 11.27
N LYS A 48 3.81 2.61 12.60
CA LYS A 48 2.71 2.81 13.55
C LYS A 48 1.85 4.00 13.13
N SER A 49 0.53 3.79 13.09
CA SER A 49 -0.48 4.77 12.72
C SER A 49 -0.25 6.10 13.46
N SER A 50 0.18 7.14 12.75
CA SER A 50 0.13 8.51 13.25
C SER A 50 -1.33 8.93 13.40
N ASN A 51 -1.73 9.29 14.62
CA ASN A 51 -3.09 9.71 14.96
C ASN A 51 -3.35 11.11 14.38
N VAL A 52 -3.77 11.19 13.10
CA VAL A 52 -4.13 12.47 12.49
C VAL A 52 -5.51 12.87 13.01
N ARG A 53 -5.56 13.73 14.03
CA ARG A 53 -6.78 14.43 14.44
C ARG A 53 -7.00 15.57 13.46
N VAL A 54 -8.00 15.45 12.60
CA VAL A 54 -8.52 16.58 11.81
C VAL A 54 -9.40 17.39 12.76
N ILE A 55 -8.95 18.61 13.10
CA ILE A 55 -9.66 19.63 13.89
C ILE A 55 -10.71 20.33 13.03
#